data_AF-B5AJU5-F1
#
_entry.id   AF-B5AJU5-F1
#
_cell.length_a   1.000
_cell.length_b   1.000
_cell.length_c   1.000
_cell.angle_alpha   90.00
_cell.angle_beta   90.00
_cell.angle_gamma   90.00
#
_symmetry.space_group_name_H-M   'P 1'
#
loop_
_entity.id
_entity.type
_entity.pdbx_description
1 polymer ?
#
loop_
_entity_poly.entity_id
_entity_poly.type
_entity_poly.pdbx_seq_one_letter_code
_entity_poly.pdbx_strand_id
1 'polypeptide(L)'
;ISGVITGIMVAESFSRVQWIYGASLKKYFYTTLFLLSFAVGFYELLKAIGVDLLWTLEKAQKWCLRAEWVHMDSTPFASLLRNMGTLFGLGLGLHSPLYTENKNSSIPFRVGCITVSLLLLQILDGLT
;
A
#
# COMPACT_ATOMS: atom_id res chain seq x y z
N ILE A 1 6.82 -20.31 -5.85
CA ILE A 1 5.94 -21.41 -5.37
C ILE A 1 5.48 -21.14 -3.93
N SER A 2 6.37 -21.02 -2.94
CA SER A 2 6.00 -20.74 -1.53
C SER A 2 5.09 -19.50 -1.36
N GLY A 3 5.46 -18.36 -1.95
CA GLY A 3 4.64 -17.14 -1.85
C GLY A 3 3.22 -17.27 -2.43
N VAL A 4 3.00 -18.12 -3.44
CA VAL A 4 1.66 -18.36 -4.01
C VAL A 4 0.81 -19.16 -3.03
N ILE A 5 1.40 -20.21 -2.41
CA ILE A 5 0.72 -21.03 -1.41
C ILE A 5 0.35 -20.18 -0.19
N THR A 6 1.29 -19.37 0.31
CA THR A 6 1.03 -18.43 1.41
C THR A 6 -0.07 -17.43 1.05
N GLY A 7 -0.05 -16.88 -0.17
CA GLY A 7 -1.09 -15.97 -0.65
C GLY A 7 -2.49 -16.60 -0.67
N ILE A 8 -2.60 -17.85 -1.13
CA ILE A 8 -3.86 -18.61 -1.14
C ILE A 8 -4.36 -18.87 0.30
N MET A 9 -3.47 -19.31 1.20
CA MET A 9 -3.83 -19.55 2.61
C MET A 9 -4.30 -18.27 3.32
N VAL A 10 -3.63 -17.15 3.07
CA VAL A 10 -4.00 -15.84 3.62
C VAL A 10 -5.38 -15.45 3.08
N ALA A 11 -5.60 -15.53 1.76
CA ALA A 11 -6.89 -15.19 1.15
C ALA A 11 -8.05 -16.03 1.73
N GLU A 12 -7.86 -17.34 1.91
CA GLU A 12 -8.86 -18.19 2.55
C GLU A 12 -9.13 -17.80 4.00
N SER A 13 -8.07 -17.51 4.77
CA SER A 13 -8.19 -17.10 6.17
C SER A 13 -8.97 -15.80 6.31
N PHE A 14 -8.68 -14.81 5.46
CA PHE A 14 -9.39 -13.53 5.41
C PHE A 14 -10.85 -13.68 4.97
N SER A 15 -11.18 -14.65 4.09
CA SER A 15 -12.57 -14.90 3.67
C SER A 15 -13.50 -15.31 4.83
N ARG A 16 -12.93 -15.92 5.88
CA ARG A 16 -13.67 -16.31 7.09
C ARG A 16 -13.86 -15.16 8.09
N VAL A 17 -13.16 -14.03 7.94
CA VAL A 17 -13.27 -12.88 8.85
C VAL A 17 -14.38 -11.94 8.39
N GLN A 18 -15.61 -12.24 8.82
CA GLN A 18 -16.82 -11.47 8.46
C GLN A 18 -16.81 -10.01 8.98
N TRP A 19 -15.98 -9.69 9.97
CA TRP A 19 -15.89 -8.34 10.56
C TRP A 19 -15.39 -7.27 9.57
N ILE A 20 -14.56 -7.67 8.61
CA ILE A 20 -13.99 -6.78 7.59
C ILE A 20 -15.06 -6.28 6.61
N TYR A 21 -16.06 -7.11 6.32
CA TYR A 21 -17.17 -6.75 5.41
C TYR A 21 -18.25 -5.90 6.09
N GLY A 22 -18.36 -5.95 7.43
CA GLY A 22 -19.31 -5.13 8.20
C GLY A 22 -18.80 -3.73 8.57
N ALA A 23 -17.51 -3.44 8.34
CA ALA A 23 -16.92 -2.16 8.67
C ALA A 23 -17.16 -1.14 7.55
N SER A 24 -17.93 -0.08 7.81
CA SER A 24 -18.17 1.01 6.84
C SER A 24 -16.87 1.61 6.29
N LEU A 25 -16.84 1.95 5.00
CA LEU A 25 -15.75 2.72 4.35
C LEU A 25 -15.33 3.95 5.16
N LYS A 26 -16.26 4.61 5.86
CA LYS A 26 -15.95 5.74 6.76
C LYS A 26 -14.89 5.36 7.80
N LYS A 27 -14.97 4.16 8.41
CA LYS A 27 -13.97 3.71 9.39
C LYS A 27 -12.60 3.52 8.74
N TYR A 28 -12.52 2.86 7.58
CA TYR A 28 -11.26 2.72 6.84
C TYR A 28 -10.64 4.07 6.49
N PHE A 29 -11.46 5.01 6.03
CA PHE A 29 -11.01 6.36 5.71
C PHE A 29 -10.51 7.12 6.94
N TYR A 30 -11.32 7.18 8.02
CA TYR A 30 -10.93 7.88 9.24
C TYR A 30 -9.71 7.25 9.92
N THR A 31 -9.62 5.92 9.96
CA THR A 31 -8.45 5.22 10.51
C THR A 31 -7.21 5.52 9.68
N THR A 32 -7.29 5.46 8.35
CA THR A 32 -6.16 5.81 7.47
C THR A 32 -5.75 7.27 7.66
N LEU A 33 -6.71 8.20 7.71
CA LEU A 33 -6.43 9.62 7.89
C LEU A 33 -5.81 9.91 9.26
N PHE A 34 -6.34 9.31 10.33
CA PHE A 34 -5.78 9.42 11.67
C PHE A 34 -4.35 8.92 11.71
N LEU A 35 -4.12 7.73 11.16
CA LEU A 35 -2.81 7.11 11.07
C LEU A 35 -1.83 8.00 10.27
N LEU A 36 -2.24 8.52 9.12
CA LEU A 36 -1.42 9.41 8.29
C LEU A 36 -1.06 10.69 9.03
N SER A 37 -2.05 11.35 9.66
CA SER A 37 -1.83 12.54 10.47
C SER A 37 -0.90 12.27 11.66
N PHE A 38 -1.05 11.12 12.32
CA PHE A 38 -0.16 10.71 13.40
C PHE A 38 1.27 10.49 12.89
N ALA A 39 1.44 9.82 11.75
CA ALA A 39 2.74 9.59 11.15
C ALA A 39 3.45 10.91 10.80
N VAL A 40 2.75 11.83 10.15
CA VAL A 40 3.27 13.16 9.80
C VAL A 40 3.58 13.97 11.06
N GLY A 41 2.66 14.00 12.03
CA GLY A 41 2.87 14.70 13.30
C GLY A 41 4.05 14.14 14.09
N PHE A 42 4.24 12.83 14.10
CA PHE A 42 5.39 12.19 14.74
C PHE A 42 6.71 12.52 14.03
N TYR A 43 6.70 12.56 12.69
CA TYR A 43 7.86 13.00 11.92
C TYR A 43 8.25 14.45 12.26
N GLU A 44 7.30 15.37 12.27
CA GLU A 44 7.54 16.77 12.64
C GLU A 44 7.98 16.92 14.11
N LEU A 45 7.42 16.11 15.02
CA LEU A 45 7.84 16.08 16.42
C LEU A 45 9.30 15.63 16.56
N LEU A 46 9.70 14.53 15.91
CA LEU A 46 11.09 14.06 15.92
C LEU A 46 12.04 15.12 15.36
N LYS A 47 11.65 15.76 14.27
CA LYS A 47 12.39 16.87 13.67
C LYS A 47 12.52 18.05 14.64
N ALA A 48 11.45 18.43 15.34
CA ALA A 48 11.47 19.51 16.32
C ALA A 48 12.38 19.24 17.53
N ILE A 49 12.54 17.98 17.93
CA ILE A 49 13.45 17.55 19.01
C ILE A 49 14.89 17.36 18.49
N GLY A 50 15.15 17.66 17.20
CA GLY A 50 16.48 17.62 16.58
C GLY A 50 16.88 16.26 15.99
N VAL A 51 15.93 15.33 15.84
CA VAL A 51 16.13 14.03 15.20
C VAL A 51 15.56 14.06 13.79
N ASP A 52 16.38 14.49 12.83
CA ASP A 52 16.04 14.43 11.41
C ASP A 52 16.20 13.01 10.86
N LEU A 53 15.09 12.30 10.62
CA LEU A 53 15.11 10.96 10.01
C LEU A 53 15.84 10.95 8.65
N LEU A 54 15.64 12.01 7.86
CA LEU A 54 16.24 12.16 6.53
C LEU A 54 17.74 12.49 6.57
N TRP A 55 18.27 13.00 7.69
CA TRP A 55 19.67 13.41 7.75
C TRP A 55 20.64 12.24 7.54
N THR A 56 20.29 11.06 8.05
CA THR A 56 21.06 9.83 7.82
C THR A 56 21.06 9.43 6.35
N LEU A 57 19.95 9.69 5.66
CA LEU A 57 19.71 9.34 4.27
C LEU A 57 20.45 10.29 3.32
N GLU A 58 20.45 11.59 3.60
CA GLU A 58 21.25 12.59 2.88
C GLU A 58 22.75 12.28 2.99
N LYS A 59 23.22 11.89 4.18
CA LYS A 59 24.59 11.44 4.36
C LYS A 59 24.89 10.15 3.62
N ALA A 60 24.00 9.17 3.69
CA ALA A 60 24.18 7.92 2.95
C ALA A 60 24.29 8.18 1.44
N GLN A 61 23.46 9.07 0.89
CA GLN A 61 23.48 9.43 -0.53
C GLN A 61 24.77 10.18 -0.92
N LYS A 62 25.31 11.01 -0.03
CA LYS A 62 26.55 11.78 -0.27
C LYS A 62 27.82 10.94 -0.18
N TRP A 63 27.85 9.95 0.71
CA TRP A 63 29.07 9.19 1.04
C TRP A 63 29.07 7.75 0.52
N CYS A 64 27.94 7.22 0.04
CA CYS A 64 27.93 5.92 -0.64
C CYS A 64 28.67 5.99 -1.97
N LEU A 65 29.34 4.88 -2.31
CA LEU A 65 30.01 4.68 -3.61
C LEU A 65 29.07 4.89 -4.80
N ARG A 66 27.79 4.52 -4.61
CA ARG A 66 26.72 4.75 -5.56
C ARG A 66 25.46 5.19 -4.83
N ALA A 67 25.01 6.41 -5.12
CA ALA A 67 23.79 6.97 -4.56
C ALA A 67 22.54 6.16 -4.95
N GLU A 68 22.54 5.50 -6.10
CA GLU A 68 21.43 4.65 -6.59
C GLU A 68 21.14 3.43 -5.70
N TRP A 69 22.08 3.04 -4.83
CA TRP A 69 21.87 1.97 -3.86
C TRP A 69 21.09 2.42 -2.63
N VAL A 70 20.96 3.73 -2.42
CA VAL A 70 20.27 4.31 -1.27
C VAL A 70 18.77 4.40 -1.58
N HIS A 71 18.07 3.37 -1.13
CA HIS A 71 16.65 3.15 -1.36
C HIS A 71 15.80 3.90 -0.31
N MET A 72 15.18 5.01 -0.71
CA MET A 72 14.34 5.86 0.16
C MET A 72 13.05 5.13 0.62
N ASP A 73 12.60 4.16 -0.16
CA ASP A 73 11.45 3.28 0.10
C ASP A 73 11.70 2.28 1.23
N SER A 74 12.97 2.02 1.58
CA SER A 74 13.33 1.19 2.74
C SER A 74 13.13 1.89 4.08
N THR A 75 12.84 3.19 4.09
CA THR A 75 12.65 3.93 5.34
C THR A 75 11.41 3.43 6.10
N PRO A 76 11.44 3.42 7.45
CA PRO A 76 10.29 3.02 8.26
C PRO A 76 9.02 3.81 7.92
N PHE A 77 9.17 5.10 7.60
CA PHE A 77 8.08 5.98 7.22
C PHE A 77 7.46 5.59 5.86
N ALA A 78 8.28 5.28 4.86
CA ALA A 78 7.79 4.78 3.56
C ALA A 78 7.04 3.46 3.70
N SER A 79 7.56 2.52 4.50
CA SER A 79 6.86 1.25 4.79
C SER A 79 5.52 1.48 5.51
N LEU A 80 5.48 2.41 6.45
CA LEU A 80 4.26 2.77 7.17
C LEU A 80 3.20 3.35 6.22
N LEU A 81 3.57 4.29 5.35
CA LEU A 81 2.69 4.86 4.33
C LEU A 81 2.14 3.79 3.38
N ARG A 82 2.98 2.83 2.97
CA ARG A 82 2.54 1.70 2.13
C ARG A 82 1.49 0.83 2.84
N ASN A 83 1.65 0.56 4.14
CA ASN A 83 0.67 -0.20 4.92
C ASN A 83 -0.66 0.57 5.06
N MET A 84 -0.60 1.89 5.28
CA MET A 84 -1.79 2.75 5.31
C MET A 84 -2.50 2.81 3.96
N GLY A 85 -1.75 2.97 2.87
CA GLY A 85 -2.29 2.94 1.51
C GLY A 85 -2.96 1.61 1.18
N THR A 86 -2.40 0.49 1.65
CA THR A 86 -3.01 -0.85 1.50
C THR A 86 -4.34 -0.93 2.24
N LEU A 87 -4.42 -0.45 3.48
CA LEU A 87 -5.65 -0.43 4.27
C LEU A 87 -6.74 0.43 3.61
N PHE A 88 -6.35 1.60 3.10
CA PHE A 88 -7.25 2.50 2.39
C PHE A 88 -7.76 1.89 1.08
N GLY A 89 -6.86 1.34 0.26
CA GLY A 89 -7.19 0.67 -0.99
C GLY A 89 -8.11 -0.53 -0.78
N LEU A 90 -7.92 -1.31 0.29
CA LEU A 90 -8.82 -2.38 0.69
C LEU A 90 -10.22 -1.85 1.02
N GLY A 91 -10.31 -0.75 1.80
CA GLY A 91 -11.57 -0.10 2.12
C GLY A 91 -12.33 0.39 0.88
N LEU A 92 -11.62 1.00 -0.07
CA LEU A 92 -12.19 1.41 -1.37
C LEU A 92 -12.63 0.20 -2.20
N GLY A 93 -11.81 -0.84 -2.27
CA GLY A 93 -12.12 -2.05 -3.04
C GLY A 93 -13.37 -2.76 -2.55
N LEU A 94 -13.52 -2.92 -1.23
CA LEU A 94 -14.67 -3.61 -0.63
C LEU A 94 -15.99 -2.85 -0.73
N HIS A 95 -15.94 -1.51 -0.78
CA HIS A 95 -17.14 -0.65 -0.82
C HIS A 95 -17.38 -0.02 -2.19
N SER A 96 -16.52 -0.29 -3.17
CA SER A 96 -16.75 0.14 -4.55
C SER A 96 -17.96 -0.63 -5.10
N PRO A 97 -18.89 0.05 -5.80
CA PRO A 97 -20.04 -0.61 -6.44
C PRO A 97 -19.61 -1.71 -7.42
N LEU A 98 -18.39 -1.60 -7.97
CA LEU A 98 -17.77 -2.60 -8.84
C LEU A 98 -17.56 -3.95 -8.14
N TYR A 99 -17.32 -4.00 -6.83
CA TYR A 99 -17.16 -5.26 -6.09
C TYR A 99 -18.45 -6.08 -6.08
N THR A 100 -19.59 -5.41 -5.92
CA THR A 100 -20.91 -6.03 -5.92
C THR A 100 -21.32 -6.46 -7.33
N GLU A 101 -20.94 -5.70 -8.36
CA GLU A 101 -21.26 -5.99 -9.77
C GLU A 101 -20.39 -7.13 -10.36
N ASN A 102 -19.15 -7.27 -9.89
CA ASN A 102 -18.19 -8.25 -10.40
C ASN A 102 -18.56 -9.72 -10.10
N LYS A 103 -19.62 -9.97 -9.32
CA LYS A 103 -20.20 -11.32 -9.15
C LYS A 103 -20.80 -11.88 -10.44
N ASN A 104 -21.20 -11.02 -11.39
CA ASN A 104 -21.81 -11.40 -12.67
C ASN A 104 -20.99 -10.94 -13.89
N SER A 105 -19.72 -10.57 -13.72
CA SER A 105 -18.91 -10.06 -14.82
C SER A 105 -18.57 -11.16 -15.83
N SER A 106 -18.59 -10.78 -17.12
CA SER A 106 -18.25 -11.71 -18.20
C SER A 106 -16.74 -12.00 -18.19
N ILE A 107 -16.36 -13.26 -18.44
CA ILE A 107 -14.97 -13.70 -18.60
C ILE A 107 -14.12 -12.75 -19.47
N PRO A 108 -14.58 -12.26 -20.65
CA PRO A 108 -13.78 -11.34 -21.46
C PRO A 108 -13.51 -9.99 -20.78
N PHE A 109 -14.45 -9.47 -19.99
CA PHE A 109 -14.24 -8.24 -19.24
C PHE A 109 -13.14 -8.43 -18.17
N ARG A 110 -13.19 -9.55 -17.45
CA ARG A 110 -12.21 -9.88 -16.41
C ARG A 110 -10.80 -10.07 -17.00
N VAL A 111 -10.70 -10.76 -18.13
CA VAL A 111 -9.42 -10.91 -18.85
C VAL A 111 -8.93 -9.55 -19.35
N GLY A 112 -9.81 -8.71 -19.89
CA GLY A 112 -9.48 -7.35 -20.30
C GLY A 112 -8.92 -6.50 -19.16
N CYS A 113 -9.55 -6.51 -17.98
CA CYS A 113 -9.03 -5.82 -16.81
C CYS A 113 -7.64 -6.34 -16.39
N ILE A 114 -7.43 -7.66 -16.38
CA ILE A 114 -6.13 -8.25 -16.04
C ILE A 114 -5.06 -7.79 -17.05
N THR A 115 -5.36 -7.83 -18.35
CA THR A 115 -4.44 -7.40 -19.40
C THR A 115 -4.11 -5.91 -19.28
N VAL A 116 -5.12 -5.05 -19.08
CA VAL A 116 -4.91 -3.61 -18.87
C VAL A 116 -4.06 -3.37 -17.62
N SER A 117 -4.36 -4.01 -16.49
CA SER A 117 -3.58 -3.88 -15.26
C SER A 117 -2.12 -4.33 -15.45
N LEU A 118 -1.88 -5.43 -16.16
CA LEU A 118 -0.53 -5.91 -16.46
C LEU A 118 0.25 -4.95 -17.35
N LEU A 119 -0.39 -4.41 -18.39
CA LEU A 119 0.22 -3.40 -19.28
C LEU A 119 0.56 -2.12 -18.50
N LEU A 120 -0.35 -1.66 -17.65
CA LEU A 120 -0.13 -0.49 -16.80
C LEU A 120 1.04 -0.72 -15.83
N LEU A 121 1.13 -1.92 -15.25
CA LEU A 121 2.24 -2.34 -14.41
C LEU A 121 3.57 -2.30 -15.20
N GLN A 122 3.60 -2.84 -16.42
CA GLN A 122 4.80 -2.83 -17.25
C GLN A 122 5.24 -1.41 -17.63
N ILE A 123 4.29 -0.52 -17.94
CA ILE A 123 4.60 0.89 -18.24
C ILE A 123 5.17 1.57 -17.00
N LEU A 124 4.59 1.32 -15.82
CA LEU A 124 5.04 1.93 -14.57
C LEU A 124 6.43 1.42 -14.15
N ASP A 125 6.69 0.13 -14.34
CA ASP A 125 7.99 -0.51 -14.08
C ASP A 125 9.08 0.00 -15.02
N GLY A 126 8.72 0.34 -16.26
CA GLY A 126 9.64 0.99 -17.21
C GLY A 126 9.89 2.48 -16.96
N LEU A 127 9.06 3.13 -16.13
CA LEU A 127 9.19 4.55 -15.78
C LEU A 127 10.00 4.78 -14.49
N THR A 128 10.10 3.74 -13.64
CA THR A 128 10.75 3.77 -12.32
C THR A 128 12.19 3.27 -12.43
#